data_AF-A0A3B8QMY5-F1
#
_entry.id   AF-A0A3B8QMY5-F1
#
_cell.length_a   1.000
_cell.length_b   1.000
_cell.length_c   1.000
_cell.angle_alpha   90.00
_cell.angle_beta   90.00
_cell.angle_gamma   90.00
#
_symmetry.space_group_name_H-M   'P 1'
#
loop_
_entity.id
_entity.type
_entity.pdbx_description
1 polymer ?
#
loop_
_entity_poly.entity_id
_entity_poly.type
_entity_poly.pdbx_seq_one_letter_code
_entity_poly.pdbx_strand_id
1 'polypeptide(L)'
;MDDDMRCLVALLSDTGLGLAEGAGLLKTDLHLKNNVPFVRIQKHPRRCLKARSSERDVPLVGEAIWTVQPALQDQSESLFVFPRHNQPSTTVANSANAVVNNWLKRHAPAGWQKRS
;
A
#
# COMPACT_ATOMS: atom_id res chain seq x y z
N MET A 1 -0.59 16.87 1.36
CA MET A 1 0.59 16.33 2.11
C MET A 1 0.24 15.09 2.93
N ASP A 2 -1.02 14.90 3.32
CA ASP A 2 -1.54 13.68 3.98
C ASP A 2 -2.17 12.68 2.99
N ASP A 3 -2.12 13.01 1.70
CA ASP A 3 -2.86 12.31 0.64
C ASP A 3 -2.34 10.89 0.44
N ASP A 4 -1.02 10.67 0.51
CA ASP A 4 -0.41 9.33 0.40
C ASP A 4 -0.95 8.35 1.46
N MET A 5 -1.17 8.83 2.69
CA MET A 5 -1.68 7.98 3.79
C MET A 5 -3.17 7.68 3.62
N ARG A 6 -3.96 8.66 3.16
CA ARG A 6 -5.37 8.45 2.80
C ARG A 6 -5.48 7.46 1.64
N CYS A 7 -4.64 7.62 0.62
CA CYS A 7 -4.53 6.74 -0.53
C CYS A 7 -4.16 5.31 -0.12
N LEU A 8 -3.18 5.15 0.77
CA LEU A 8 -2.79 3.86 1.31
C LEU A 8 -3.95 3.22 2.10
N VAL A 9 -4.63 3.97 2.96
CA VAL A 9 -5.76 3.42 3.75
C VAL A 9 -6.94 3.02 2.85
N ALA A 10 -7.28 3.82 1.85
CA ALA A 10 -8.31 3.47 0.86
C ALA A 10 -7.93 2.21 0.08
N LEU A 11 -6.68 2.12 -0.41
CA LEU A 11 -6.17 0.92 -1.07
C LEU A 11 -6.35 -0.33 -0.20
N LEU A 12 -5.91 -0.28 1.06
CA LEU A 12 -6.02 -1.43 1.98
C LEU A 12 -7.46 -1.80 2.31
N SER A 13 -8.35 -0.80 2.40
CA SER A 13 -9.76 -1.01 2.72
C SER A 13 -10.50 -1.71 1.57
N ASP A 14 -10.23 -1.30 0.33
CA ASP A 14 -10.87 -1.84 -0.86
C ASP A 14 -10.29 -3.21 -1.26
N THR A 15 -9.00 -3.45 -1.00
CA THR A 15 -8.28 -4.64 -1.48
C THR A 15 -8.01 -5.70 -0.40
N GLY A 16 -8.11 -5.33 0.88
CA GLY A 16 -7.78 -6.20 2.00
C GLY A 16 -6.29 -6.59 2.08
N LEU A 17 -5.40 -5.86 1.40
CA LEU A 17 -3.97 -6.12 1.43
C LEU A 17 -3.40 -5.99 2.84
N GLY A 18 -2.41 -6.82 3.16
CA GLY A 18 -1.61 -6.62 4.36
C GLY A 18 -0.87 -5.29 4.26
N LEU A 19 -0.74 -4.56 5.37
CA LEU A 19 -0.18 -3.22 5.32
C LEU A 19 1.22 -3.18 4.72
N ALA A 20 2.05 -4.14 5.08
CA ALA A 20 3.39 -4.26 4.51
C ALA A 20 3.31 -4.43 2.99
N GLU A 21 2.39 -5.25 2.48
CA GLU A 21 2.19 -5.48 1.05
C GLU A 21 1.81 -4.17 0.34
N GLY A 22 0.77 -3.47 0.83
CA GLY A 22 0.29 -2.22 0.23
C GLY A 22 1.28 -1.06 0.33
N ALA A 23 1.93 -0.88 1.49
CA ALA A 23 2.91 0.19 1.66
C ALA A 23 4.13 -0.02 0.76
N GLY A 24 4.63 -1.26 0.66
CA GLY A 24 5.81 -1.60 -0.15
C GLY A 24 5.50 -1.97 -1.60
N LEU A 25 4.38 -1.49 -2.15
CA LEU A 25 3.93 -1.81 -3.49
C LEU A 25 4.80 -1.14 -4.55
N LEU A 26 5.20 -1.88 -5.59
CA LEU A 26 5.95 -1.34 -6.72
C LEU A 26 5.03 -0.89 -7.84
N LYS A 27 5.46 0.14 -8.59
CA LYS A 27 4.75 0.60 -9.80
C LYS A 27 4.58 -0.54 -10.82
N THR A 28 5.52 -1.49 -10.87
CA THR A 28 5.48 -2.66 -11.76
C THR A 28 4.43 -3.71 -11.37
N ASP A 29 3.93 -3.67 -10.14
CA ASP A 29 2.90 -4.60 -9.66
C ASP A 29 1.48 -4.12 -10.00
N LEU A 30 1.32 -2.89 -10.52
CA LEU A 30 0.04 -2.30 -10.89
C LEU A 30 -0.31 -2.58 -12.36
N HIS A 31 -1.45 -3.21 -12.59
CA HIS A 31 -1.95 -3.55 -13.92
C HIS A 31 -3.27 -2.84 -14.19
N LEU A 32 -3.21 -1.55 -14.54
CA LEU A 32 -4.41 -0.72 -14.76
C LEU A 32 -5.00 -0.79 -16.19
N LYS A 33 -4.25 -1.32 -17.15
CA LYS A 33 -4.69 -1.40 -18.57
C LYS A 33 -5.52 -2.65 -18.88
N ASN A 34 -5.69 -3.54 -17.90
CA ASN A 34 -6.48 -4.76 -18.05
C ASN A 34 -7.98 -4.46 -17.93
N ASN A 35 -8.82 -5.31 -18.51
CA ASN A 35 -10.29 -5.16 -18.45
C ASN A 35 -10.81 -5.10 -17.01
N VAL A 36 -10.13 -5.80 -16.10
CA VAL A 36 -10.25 -5.63 -14.65
C VAL A 36 -8.88 -5.19 -14.14
N PRO A 37 -8.73 -3.94 -13.67
CA PRO A 37 -7.51 -3.49 -13.04
C PRO A 37 -7.16 -4.34 -11.83
N PHE A 38 -5.90 -4.71 -11.66
CA PHE A 38 -5.47 -5.49 -10.51
C PHE A 38 -4.07 -5.11 -10.05
N VAL A 39 -3.77 -5.47 -8.80
CA VAL A 39 -2.44 -5.42 -8.23
C VAL A 39 -1.92 -6.84 -8.04
N ARG A 40 -0.74 -7.10 -8.56
CA ARG A 40 -0.07 -8.39 -8.43
C ARG A 40 0.80 -8.40 -7.20
N ILE A 41 0.39 -9.17 -6.19
CA ILE A 41 1.22 -9.41 -5.02
C ILE A 41 2.17 -10.55 -5.37
N GLN A 42 3.46 -10.27 -5.43
CA GLN A 42 4.48 -11.24 -5.80
C GLN A 42 5.77 -11.04 -5.00
N LYS A 43 6.61 -12.07 -4.94
CA LYS A 43 7.94 -11.95 -4.33
C LYS A 43 8.87 -11.14 -5.22
N HIS A 44 9.35 -10.02 -4.69
CA HIS A 44 10.47 -9.29 -5.28
C HIS A 44 11.80 -9.75 -4.68
N PRO A 45 12.89 -9.84 -5.46
CA PRO A 45 14.22 -10.22 -4.95
C PRO A 45 14.71 -9.36 -3.77
N ARG A 46 14.22 -8.12 -3.68
CA ARG A 46 14.53 -7.15 -2.63
C ARG A 46 13.66 -7.27 -1.37
N ARG A 47 12.75 -8.26 -1.30
CA ARG A 47 11.79 -8.44 -0.21
C ARG A 47 11.57 -9.92 0.13
N CYS A 48 11.95 -10.35 1.34
CA CYS A 48 11.63 -11.68 1.83
C CYS A 48 10.17 -11.76 2.31
N LEU A 49 9.26 -12.24 1.46
CA LEU A 49 7.91 -12.65 1.88
C LEU A 49 7.91 -14.06 2.48
N LYS A 50 7.08 -14.28 3.50
CA LYS A 50 6.91 -15.60 4.15
C LYS A 50 5.96 -16.43 3.26
N ALA A 51 6.53 -17.49 2.66
CA ALA A 51 5.90 -18.52 1.82
C ALA A 51 5.46 -18.17 0.38
N ARG A 52 5.71 -19.14 -0.52
CA ARG A 52 5.40 -19.18 -1.98
C ARG A 52 3.89 -19.14 -2.30
N SER A 53 3.03 -19.28 -1.30
CA SER A 53 1.56 -19.35 -1.43
C SER A 53 0.86 -17.99 -1.34
N SER A 54 1.61 -16.88 -1.28
CA SER A 54 1.06 -15.52 -1.12
C SER A 54 0.92 -14.76 -2.44
N GLU A 55 1.41 -15.34 -3.54
CA GLU A 55 1.28 -14.71 -4.86
C GLU A 55 -0.16 -14.74 -5.32
N ARG A 56 -0.70 -13.57 -5.62
CA ARG A 56 -2.11 -13.42 -5.99
C ARG A 56 -2.33 -12.11 -6.75
N ASP A 57 -3.31 -12.14 -7.64
CA ASP A 57 -3.84 -10.95 -8.28
C ASP A 57 -5.03 -10.46 -7.46
N VAL A 58 -4.95 -9.24 -6.93
CA VAL A 58 -6.03 -8.61 -6.17
C VAL A 58 -6.67 -7.53 -7.04
N PRO A 59 -7.98 -7.62 -7.35
CA PRO A 59 -8.63 -6.63 -8.17
C PRO A 59 -8.59 -5.27 -7.47
N LEU A 60 -8.29 -4.22 -8.25
CA LEU A 60 -8.40 -2.84 -7.81
C LEU A 60 -9.83 -2.38 -8.11
N VAL A 61 -10.56 -2.03 -7.06
CA VAL A 61 -11.96 -1.62 -7.12
C VAL A 61 -12.16 -0.33 -6.33
N GLY A 62 -13.21 0.42 -6.64
CA GLY A 62 -13.57 1.61 -5.86
C GLY A 62 -12.51 2.71 -5.90
N GLU A 63 -12.19 3.25 -4.73
CA GLU A 63 -11.25 4.35 -4.55
C GLU A 63 -9.81 3.90 -4.80
N ALA A 64 -9.49 2.62 -4.59
CA ALA A 64 -8.15 2.07 -4.83
C ALA A 64 -7.61 2.31 -6.25
N ILE A 65 -8.47 2.47 -7.26
CA ILE A 65 -8.03 2.77 -8.63
C ILE A 65 -7.47 4.20 -8.71
N TRP A 66 -8.18 5.16 -8.13
CA TRP A 66 -7.81 6.58 -8.17
C TRP A 66 -6.57 6.86 -7.33
N THR A 67 -6.35 6.10 -6.26
CA THR A 67 -5.21 6.29 -5.36
C THR A 67 -3.89 5.85 -5.98
N VAL A 68 -3.90 4.84 -6.84
CA VAL A 68 -2.69 4.29 -7.46
C VAL A 68 -2.38 4.88 -8.85
N GLN A 69 -3.35 5.53 -9.50
CA GLN A 69 -3.18 6.17 -10.80
C GLN A 69 -2.08 7.25 -10.83
N PRO A 70 -2.01 8.20 -9.88
CA PRO A 70 -0.97 9.23 -9.88
C PRO A 70 0.44 8.65 -9.79
N ALA A 71 0.61 7.53 -9.09
CA ALA A 71 1.91 6.86 -8.96
C ALA A 71 2.45 6.33 -10.29
N LEU A 72 1.58 6.01 -11.26
CA LEU A 72 2.01 5.61 -12.62
C LEU A 72 2.32 6.80 -13.52
N GLN A 73 1.82 8.00 -13.18
CA GLN A 73 2.08 9.25 -13.90
C GLN A 73 3.29 10.00 -13.32
N ASP A 74 3.66 9.69 -12.09
CA ASP A 74 4.84 10.23 -11.42
C ASP A 74 6.13 9.82 -12.16
N GLN A 75 6.83 10.82 -12.70
CA GLN A 75 8.10 10.69 -13.43
C GLN A 75 9.32 10.55 -12.50
N SER A 76 9.11 10.48 -11.18
CA SER A 76 10.18 10.19 -10.24
C SER A 76 10.80 8.81 -10.49
N GLU A 77 12.12 8.72 -10.34
CA GLU A 77 12.93 7.49 -10.38
C GLU A 77 12.55 6.46 -9.30
N SER A 78 11.61 6.79 -8.40
CA SER A 78 11.15 5.85 -7.40
C SER A 78 10.32 4.72 -8.00
N LEU A 79 10.71 3.49 -7.65
CA LEU A 79 10.02 2.27 -8.04
C LEU A 79 8.76 1.99 -7.23
N PHE A 80 8.54 2.70 -6.12
CA PHE A 80 7.43 2.49 -5.20
C PHE A 80 6.22 3.34 -5.55
N VAL A 81 5.03 2.78 -5.32
CA VAL A 81 3.76 3.52 -5.40
C VAL A 81 3.67 4.57 -4.30
N PHE A 82 4.18 4.25 -3.11
CA PHE A 82 4.25 5.13 -1.95
C PHE A 82 5.71 5.38 -1.53
N PRO A 83 6.45 6.25 -2.24
CA PRO A 83 7.88 6.46 -2.02
C PRO A 83 8.22 7.04 -0.64
N ARG A 84 7.38 7.93 -0.12
CA ARG A 84 7.61 8.59 1.18
C ARG A 84 7.65 7.63 2.37
N HIS A 85 7.04 6.46 2.22
CA HIS A 85 6.92 5.46 3.28
C HIS A 85 7.89 4.27 3.10
N ASN A 86 8.70 4.26 2.03
CA ASN A 86 9.74 3.27 1.78
C ASN A 86 11.09 3.95 1.56
N GLN A 87 11.80 4.29 2.64
CA GLN A 87 13.20 4.70 2.54
C GLN A 87 14.12 3.47 2.53
N PRO A 88 15.26 3.50 1.81
CA PRO A 88 16.06 2.31 1.50
C PRO A 88 16.72 1.65 2.71
N SER A 89 16.78 2.31 3.86
CA SER A 89 17.66 1.90 4.95
C SER A 89 17.05 0.92 5.96
N THR A 90 15.73 0.68 5.98
CA THR A 90 15.07 -0.46 6.66
C THR A 90 13.54 -0.28 6.65
N THR A 91 12.84 -0.77 5.62
CA THR A 91 11.40 -1.01 5.73
C THR A 91 11.17 -2.25 6.60
N VAL A 92 11.30 -2.09 7.92
CA VAL A 92 10.87 -3.12 8.86
C VAL A 92 9.35 -3.15 8.77
N ALA A 93 8.74 -4.26 8.33
CA ALA A 93 7.28 -4.37 8.21
C ALA A 93 6.51 -3.93 9.49
N ASN A 94 7.18 -3.98 10.65
CA ASN A 94 6.66 -3.50 11.93
C ASN A 94 6.58 -1.96 12.03
N SER A 95 7.49 -1.21 11.40
CA SER A 95 7.47 0.26 11.44
C SER A 95 6.35 0.84 10.58
N ALA A 96 6.05 0.23 9.43
CA ALA A 96 4.91 0.61 8.59
C ALA A 96 3.57 0.47 9.36
N ASN A 97 3.37 -0.66 10.05
CA ASN A 97 2.21 -0.90 10.93
C ASN A 97 2.07 0.17 12.01
N ALA A 98 3.17 0.54 12.65
CA ALA A 98 3.16 1.57 13.68
C ALA A 98 2.77 2.95 13.10
N VAL A 99 3.32 3.33 11.94
CA VAL A 99 3.04 4.63 11.30
C VAL A 99 1.57 4.75 10.91
N VAL A 100 1.00 3.72 10.30
CA VAL A 100 -0.39 3.73 9.83
C VAL A 100 -1.37 3.65 11.00
N ASN A 101 -1.09 2.82 12.01
CA ASN A 101 -1.90 2.82 13.23
C ASN A 101 -1.88 4.17 13.95
N ASN A 102 -0.73 4.85 14.00
CA ASN A 102 -0.64 6.18 14.58
C ASN A 102 -1.35 7.24 13.73
N TRP A 103 -1.37 7.08 12.40
CA TRP A 103 -2.15 7.94 11.52
C TRP A 103 -3.65 7.73 11.71
N LEU A 104 -4.11 6.48 11.75
CA LEU A 104 -5.51 6.13 12.00
C LEU A 104 -5.96 6.65 13.37
N LYS A 105 -5.17 6.51 14.44
CA LYS A 105 -5.52 7.05 15.77
C LYS A 105 -5.71 8.57 15.78
N ARG A 106 -4.99 9.30 14.92
CA ARG A 106 -5.07 10.77 14.80
C ARG A 106 -6.26 11.23 13.96
N HIS A 107 -6.70 10.41 13.02
CA HIS A 107 -7.74 10.76 12.03
C HIS A 107 -9.08 10.04 12.25
N ALA A 108 -9.11 9.02 13.11
CA ALA A 108 -10.34 8.36 13.48
C ALA A 108 -11.20 9.29 14.35
N PRO A 109 -12.53 9.33 14.15
CA PRO A 109 -13.43 10.12 14.98
C PRO A 109 -13.33 9.69 16.45
N ALA A 110 -13.52 10.66 17.36
CA ALA A 110 -13.47 10.44 18.79
C ALA A 110 -14.45 9.32 19.19
N GLY A 111 -13.93 8.18 19.66
CA GLY A 111 -14.71 6.98 20.00
C GLY A 111 -14.12 5.66 19.49
N TRP A 112 -13.23 5.70 18.50
CA TRP A 112 -12.55 4.52 17.94
C TRP A 112 -11.21 4.18 18.62
N GLN A 113 -10.81 4.97 19.62
CA GLN A 113 -9.62 4.67 20.41
C GLN A 113 -9.99 3.62 21.47
N LYS A 114 -9.30 2.47 21.46
CA LYS A 114 -9.49 1.39 22.46
C LYS A 114 -9.57 2.01 23.86
N ARG A 115 -10.70 1.82 24.53
CA ARG A 115 -10.72 1.81 26.00
C ARG A 115 -9.83 0.65 26.42
N SER A 116 -8.77 0.99 27.13
CA SER A 116 -7.80 0.07 27.74
C SER A 116 -8.48 -1.01 28.57
#